data_AF-A0A942EW35-F1
#
_entry.id   AF-A0A942EW35-F1
#
_cell.length_a   1.000
_cell.length_b   1.000
_cell.length_c   1.000
_cell.angle_alpha   90.00
_cell.angle_beta   90.00
_cell.angle_gamma   90.00
#
_symmetry.space_group_name_H-M   'P 1'
#
loop_
_entity.id
_entity.type
_entity.pdbx_description
1 polymer ?
#
loop_
_entity_poly.entity_id
_entity_poly.type
_entity_poly.pdbx_seq_one_letter_code
_entity_poly.pdbx_strand_id
1 'polypeptide(L)'
;MISRKRHSPIFRIVFLLSILLILTACETSPEIGPEPLAGFFEKVTALVTTTVRGQLRDNPPKQTLFAAQLPSFEKTATMNQLMDELKGIDPFKNLGYLIEMDIMFELQKPEHHYERSNFNSSEVQRQLVSAILAGMKKALSQLQGGKDGK
;
A
#
# COMPACT_ATOMS: atom_id res chain seq x y z
N MET A 1 -28.38 -57.02 28.58
CA MET A 1 -27.98 -56.05 29.62
C MET A 1 -26.83 -55.21 29.09
N ILE A 2 -27.06 -53.91 28.90
CA ILE A 2 -26.09 -52.96 28.32
C ILE A 2 -25.09 -52.54 29.41
N SER A 3 -23.81 -52.89 29.21
CA SER A 3 -22.70 -52.48 30.06
C SER A 3 -22.38 -51.00 29.83
N ARG A 4 -22.74 -50.15 30.80
CA ARG A 4 -22.41 -48.72 30.79
C ARG A 4 -20.90 -48.54 31.02
N LYS A 5 -20.16 -48.25 29.95
CA LYS A 5 -18.77 -47.78 30.04
C LYS A 5 -18.73 -46.46 30.82
N ARG A 6 -18.21 -46.48 32.04
CA ARG A 6 -17.95 -45.27 32.84
C ARG A 6 -16.84 -44.48 32.16
N HIS A 7 -17.20 -43.42 31.43
CA HIS A 7 -16.22 -42.41 31.04
C HIS A 7 -15.82 -41.63 32.30
N SER A 8 -14.56 -41.81 32.69
CA SER A 8 -13.98 -41.17 33.87
C SER A 8 -14.08 -39.63 33.75
N PRO A 9 -14.57 -38.91 34.78
CA PRO A 9 -14.75 -37.45 34.74
C PRO A 9 -13.44 -36.70 34.51
N ILE A 10 -12.30 -37.34 34.76
CA ILE A 10 -10.94 -36.81 34.53
C ILE A 10 -10.72 -36.48 33.06
N PHE A 11 -11.22 -37.29 32.12
CA PHE A 11 -11.02 -37.06 30.70
C PHE A 11 -11.72 -35.79 30.21
N ARG A 12 -12.88 -35.46 30.80
CA ARG A 12 -13.62 -34.23 30.50
C ARG A 12 -12.90 -33.00 31.04
N ILE A 13 -12.31 -33.10 32.23
CA ILE A 13 -11.57 -32.00 32.85
C ILE A 13 -10.31 -31.67 32.02
N VAL A 14 -9.54 -32.68 31.62
CA VAL A 14 -8.34 -32.49 30.79
C VAL A 14 -8.72 -31.88 29.44
N PHE A 15 -9.77 -32.39 28.79
CA PHE A 15 -10.25 -31.86 27.50
C PHE A 15 -10.69 -30.39 27.60
N LEU A 16 -11.43 -30.02 28.66
CA LEU A 16 -11.84 -28.64 28.90
C LEU A 16 -10.64 -27.71 29.18
N LEU A 17 -9.64 -28.19 29.92
CA LEU A 17 -8.40 -27.46 30.17
C LEU A 17 -7.59 -27.25 28.87
N SER A 18 -7.52 -28.24 28.00
CA SER A 18 -6.87 -28.10 26.69
C SER A 18 -7.58 -27.08 25.81
N ILE A 19 -8.92 -27.08 25.79
CA ILE A 19 -9.70 -26.06 25.05
C ILE A 19 -9.47 -24.68 25.62
N LEU A 20 -9.48 -24.53 26.94
CA LEU A 20 -9.25 -23.24 27.60
C LEU A 20 -7.86 -22.68 27.26
N LEU A 21 -6.82 -23.53 27.30
CA LEU A 21 -5.45 -23.13 26.95
C LEU A 21 -5.33 -22.70 25.49
N ILE A 22 -6.01 -23.38 24.56
CA ILE A 22 -6.04 -23.00 23.13
C ILE A 22 -6.77 -21.68 22.93
N LEU A 23 -7.88 -21.44 23.64
CA LEU A 23 -8.62 -20.17 23.57
C LEU A 23 -7.75 -19.01 24.08
N THR A 24 -7.04 -19.17 25.20
CA THR A 24 -6.14 -18.13 25.72
C THR A 24 -4.91 -17.89 24.83
N ALA A 25 -4.42 -18.92 24.12
CA ALA A 25 -3.29 -18.77 23.20
C ALA A 25 -3.67 -18.05 21.89
N CYS A 26 -4.95 -18.09 21.50
CA CYS A 26 -5.44 -17.43 20.28
C CYS A 26 -5.69 -15.93 20.46
N GLU A 27 -5.93 -15.45 21.68
CA GLU A 27 -6.19 -14.02 21.95
C GLU A 27 -4.91 -13.18 22.11
N THR A 28 -3.73 -13.81 22.20
CA THR A 28 -2.50 -13.12 22.58
C THR A 28 -1.42 -13.12 21.50
N SER A 29 -1.82 -13.07 20.23
CA SER A 29 -0.90 -12.58 19.21
C SER A 29 -1.13 -11.08 19.08
N PRO A 30 -0.26 -10.21 19.63
CA PRO A 30 -0.33 -8.79 19.31
C PRO A 30 -0.25 -8.70 17.78
N GLU A 31 -1.30 -8.15 17.18
CA GLU A 31 -1.31 -7.82 15.77
C GLU A 31 -0.21 -6.78 15.59
N ILE A 32 0.99 -7.21 15.20
CA ILE A 32 2.07 -6.33 14.78
C ILE A 32 1.62 -5.77 13.43
N GLY A 33 0.73 -4.78 13.49
CA GLY A 33 0.39 -3.96 12.35
C GLY A 33 1.67 -3.30 11.83
N PRO A 34 1.76 -3.03 10.52
CA PRO A 34 2.88 -2.27 9.99
C PRO A 34 3.00 -0.95 10.74
N GLU A 35 4.23 -0.58 11.11
CA GLU A 35 4.48 0.69 11.80
C GLU A 35 3.89 1.86 11.00
N PRO A 36 3.31 2.88 11.68
CA PRO A 36 2.77 4.04 11.01
C PRO A 36 3.88 4.76 10.23
N LEU A 37 3.64 4.99 8.93
CA LEU A 37 4.54 5.78 8.08
C LEU A 37 4.65 7.20 8.64
N ALA A 38 5.87 7.60 9.00
CA ALA A 38 6.09 8.82 9.75
C ALA A 38 6.26 10.04 8.84
N GLY A 39 6.89 9.89 7.67
CA GLY A 39 7.22 10.99 6.77
C GLY A 39 6.17 11.27 5.68
N PHE A 40 6.01 12.56 5.30
CA PHE A 40 5.17 12.97 4.15
C PHE A 40 5.50 12.18 2.89
N PHE A 41 6.77 12.14 2.49
CA PHE A 41 7.21 11.45 1.27
C PHE A 41 6.99 9.94 1.31
N GLU A 42 7.16 9.31 2.48
CA GLU A 42 6.87 7.88 2.66
C GLU A 42 5.38 7.58 2.48
N LYS A 43 4.53 8.44 3.05
CA LYS A 43 3.08 8.35 2.89
C LYS A 43 2.68 8.56 1.43
N VAL A 44 3.26 9.55 0.73
CA VAL A 44 3.05 9.73 -0.71
C VAL A 44 3.45 8.48 -1.49
N THR A 45 4.64 7.92 -1.23
CA THR A 45 5.08 6.68 -1.89
C THR A 45 4.08 5.55 -1.67
N ALA A 46 3.57 5.36 -0.45
CA ALA A 46 2.62 4.31 -0.14
C ALA A 46 1.24 4.52 -0.79
N LEU A 47 0.73 5.76 -0.78
CA LEU A 47 -0.51 6.14 -1.45
C LEU A 47 -0.41 5.90 -2.94
N VAL A 48 0.64 6.43 -3.59
CA VAL A 48 0.88 6.23 -5.02
C VAL A 48 1.03 4.75 -5.35
N THR A 49 1.79 3.97 -4.56
CA THR A 49 1.88 2.52 -4.78
C THR A 49 0.50 1.87 -4.76
N THR A 50 -0.33 2.21 -3.78
CA THR A 50 -1.67 1.63 -3.63
C THR A 50 -2.58 2.02 -4.78
N THR A 51 -2.60 3.30 -5.15
CA THR A 51 -3.43 3.86 -6.22
C THR A 51 -3.03 3.30 -7.59
N VAL A 52 -1.73 3.29 -7.91
CA VAL A 52 -1.22 2.70 -9.16
C VAL A 52 -1.54 1.21 -9.21
N ARG A 53 -1.29 0.47 -8.12
CA ARG A 53 -1.61 -0.95 -8.07
C ARG A 53 -3.09 -1.20 -8.30
N GLY A 54 -3.98 -0.45 -7.65
CA GLY A 54 -5.42 -0.59 -7.82
C GLY A 54 -5.88 -0.30 -9.25
N GLN A 55 -5.32 0.73 -9.88
CA GLN A 55 -5.68 1.14 -11.25
C GLN A 55 -5.13 0.24 -12.37
N LEU A 56 -4.07 -0.53 -12.06
CA LEU A 56 -3.42 -1.43 -12.99
C LEU A 56 -3.71 -2.91 -12.70
N ARG A 57 -4.32 -3.22 -11.55
CA ARG A 57 -4.71 -4.58 -11.16
C ARG A 57 -5.58 -5.18 -12.27
N ASP A 58 -5.23 -6.38 -12.69
CA ASP A 58 -5.97 -7.16 -13.69
C ASP A 58 -5.98 -6.57 -15.12
N ASN A 59 -5.12 -5.58 -15.43
CA ASN A 59 -4.97 -5.03 -16.79
C ASN A 59 -3.51 -5.10 -17.30
N PRO A 60 -3.05 -6.27 -17.79
CA PRO A 60 -1.68 -6.45 -18.27
C PRO A 60 -1.28 -5.50 -19.42
N PRO A 61 -2.13 -5.22 -20.44
CA PRO A 61 -1.79 -4.24 -21.47
C PRO A 61 -1.49 -2.85 -20.89
N LYS A 62 -2.29 -2.42 -19.90
CA LYS A 62 -2.11 -1.14 -19.21
C LYS A 62 -0.85 -1.14 -18.35
N GLN A 63 -0.49 -2.26 -17.72
CA GLN A 63 0.80 -2.42 -17.01
C GLN A 63 2.00 -2.30 -17.95
N THR A 64 1.97 -2.97 -19.11
CA THR A 64 3.05 -2.89 -20.11
C THR A 64 3.20 -1.48 -20.65
N LEU A 65 2.09 -0.82 -20.99
CA LEU A 65 2.11 0.59 -21.41
C LEU A 65 2.69 1.48 -20.31
N PHE A 66 2.30 1.27 -19.04
CA PHE A 66 2.77 2.09 -17.93
C PHE A 66 4.28 1.91 -17.71
N ALA A 67 4.78 0.68 -17.80
CA ALA A 67 6.21 0.39 -17.73
C ALA A 67 7.01 1.05 -18.87
N ALA A 68 6.43 1.10 -20.08
CA ALA A 68 7.07 1.77 -21.21
C ALA A 68 7.14 3.30 -21.07
N GLN A 69 6.21 3.91 -20.32
CA GLN A 69 6.16 5.37 -20.12
C GLN A 69 6.98 5.86 -18.91
N LEU A 70 7.30 4.97 -17.95
CA LEU A 70 8.12 5.30 -16.78
C LEU A 70 9.41 6.09 -17.09
N PRO A 71 10.21 5.76 -18.12
CA PRO A 71 11.42 6.52 -18.44
C PRO A 71 11.16 7.97 -18.89
N SER A 72 9.96 8.28 -19.40
CA SER A 72 9.56 9.67 -19.66
C SER A 72 9.32 10.40 -18.36
N PHE A 73 8.53 9.78 -17.47
CA PHE A 73 8.15 10.34 -16.17
C PHE A 73 9.37 10.69 -15.29
N GLU A 74 10.46 9.91 -15.40
CA GLU A 74 11.72 10.18 -14.69
C GLU A 74 12.41 11.48 -15.08
N LYS A 75 12.06 12.07 -16.23
CA LYS A 75 12.63 13.33 -16.71
C LYS A 75 11.90 14.56 -16.18
N THR A 76 10.78 14.37 -15.50
CA THR A 76 9.98 15.48 -14.95
C THR A 76 10.63 16.07 -13.71
N ALA A 77 10.55 17.39 -13.56
CA ALA A 77 11.17 18.10 -12.45
C ALA A 77 10.17 18.43 -11.33
N THR A 78 8.88 18.52 -11.65
CA THR A 78 7.82 18.90 -10.71
C THR A 78 6.65 17.93 -10.77
N MET A 79 5.88 17.88 -9.68
CA MET A 79 4.67 17.10 -9.60
C MET A 79 3.69 17.48 -10.72
N ASN A 80 3.51 18.77 -11.01
CA ASN A 80 2.58 19.22 -12.04
C ASN A 80 2.97 18.69 -13.43
N GLN A 81 4.25 18.76 -13.79
CA GLN A 81 4.74 18.20 -15.05
C GLN A 81 4.49 16.69 -15.14
N LEU A 82 4.76 15.95 -14.06
CA LEU A 82 4.50 14.51 -14.00
C LEU A 82 3.01 14.18 -14.14
N MET A 83 2.14 14.96 -13.47
CA MET A 83 0.70 14.77 -13.57
C MET A 83 0.19 15.11 -14.97
N ASP A 84 0.72 16.15 -15.60
CA ASP A 84 0.36 16.53 -16.97
C ASP A 84 0.77 15.46 -17.98
N GLU A 85 1.98 14.88 -17.85
CA GLU A 85 2.41 13.75 -18.68
C GLU A 85 1.49 12.53 -18.50
N LEU A 86 1.14 12.17 -17.25
CA LEU A 86 0.19 11.08 -16.98
C LEU A 86 -1.19 11.38 -17.56
N LYS A 87 -1.69 12.61 -17.40
CA LYS A 87 -3.01 13.02 -17.87
C LYS A 87 -3.10 13.15 -19.38
N GLY A 88 -1.98 13.39 -20.05
CA GLY A 88 -1.86 13.41 -21.51
C GLY A 88 -1.95 12.03 -22.15
N ILE A 89 -1.85 10.95 -21.37
CA ILE A 89 -2.00 9.57 -21.84
C ILE A 89 -3.40 9.09 -21.45
N ASP A 90 -4.32 9.00 -22.41
CA ASP A 90 -5.74 8.70 -22.17
C ASP A 90 -5.99 7.53 -21.18
N PRO A 91 -5.32 6.35 -21.31
CA PRO A 91 -5.46 5.26 -20.34
C PRO A 91 -5.08 5.61 -18.88
N PHE A 92 -4.23 6.60 -18.67
CA PHE A 92 -3.70 7.03 -17.36
C PHE A 92 -4.30 8.34 -16.87
N LYS A 93 -5.20 8.96 -17.62
CA LYS A 93 -5.82 10.23 -17.23
C LYS A 93 -6.40 10.21 -15.82
N ASN A 94 -7.20 9.19 -15.52
CA ASN A 94 -7.78 9.02 -14.18
C ASN A 94 -6.71 8.73 -13.11
N LEU A 95 -5.65 8.00 -13.47
CA LEU A 95 -4.54 7.71 -12.56
C LEU A 95 -3.82 9.00 -12.14
N GLY A 96 -3.57 9.92 -13.09
CA GLY A 96 -2.96 11.22 -12.80
C GLY A 96 -3.81 12.06 -11.85
N TYR A 97 -5.14 12.12 -12.05
CA TYR A 97 -6.03 12.83 -11.13
C TYR A 97 -6.07 12.21 -9.72
N LEU A 98 -6.10 10.88 -9.62
CA LEU A 98 -6.13 10.21 -8.32
C LEU A 98 -4.84 10.44 -7.53
N ILE A 99 -3.68 10.31 -8.17
CA ILE A 99 -2.38 10.57 -7.53
C ILE A 99 -2.31 12.02 -7.04
N GLU A 100 -2.72 12.97 -7.89
CA GLU A 100 -2.74 14.39 -7.52
C GLU A 100 -3.63 14.65 -6.31
N MET A 101 -4.85 14.11 -6.31
CA MET A 101 -5.76 14.24 -5.18
C MET A 101 -5.20 13.63 -3.89
N ASP A 102 -4.63 12.42 -3.95
CA ASP A 102 -4.06 11.73 -2.79
C ASP A 102 -2.95 12.57 -2.14
N ILE A 103 -2.06 13.14 -2.96
CA ILE A 103 -0.96 13.99 -2.50
C ILE A 103 -1.48 15.30 -1.91
N MET A 104 -2.43 15.96 -2.57
CA MET A 104 -2.99 17.21 -2.08
C MET A 104 -3.76 17.02 -0.78
N PHE A 105 -4.47 15.89 -0.65
CA PHE A 105 -5.12 15.51 0.60
C PHE A 105 -4.11 15.30 1.72
N GLU A 106 -3.02 14.56 1.48
CA GLU A 106 -1.97 14.38 2.47
C GLU A 106 -1.33 15.73 2.84
N LEU A 107 -1.01 16.57 1.86
CA LEU A 107 -0.37 17.88 2.06
C LEU A 107 -1.22 18.84 2.92
N GLN A 108 -2.54 18.69 2.91
CA GLN A 108 -3.44 19.52 3.70
C GLN A 108 -3.43 19.19 5.19
N LYS A 109 -2.87 18.04 5.60
CA LYS A 109 -2.86 17.63 7.00
C LYS A 109 -1.97 18.53 7.87
N PRO A 110 -2.35 18.80 9.14
CA PRO A 110 -1.62 19.74 9.99
C PRO A 110 -0.15 19.39 10.22
N GLU A 111 0.18 18.10 10.28
CA GLU A 111 1.53 17.61 10.53
C GLU A 111 2.53 17.92 9.40
N HIS A 112 2.06 18.21 8.18
CA HIS A 112 2.91 18.46 6.99
C HIS A 112 3.01 19.95 6.65
N HIS A 113 3.00 20.81 7.67
CA HIS A 113 3.08 22.26 7.50
C HIS A 113 4.33 22.68 6.71
N TYR A 114 5.48 22.03 6.94
CA TYR A 114 6.73 22.37 6.25
C TYR A 114 6.62 22.16 4.74
N GLU A 115 6.17 20.98 4.32
CA GLU A 115 6.02 20.61 2.92
C GLU A 115 4.96 21.48 2.26
N ARG A 116 3.88 21.81 2.96
CA ARG A 116 2.84 22.72 2.47
C ARG A 116 3.37 24.13 2.24
N SER A 117 4.10 24.70 3.19
CA SER A 117 4.68 26.04 3.06
C SER A 117 5.78 26.11 2.00
N ASN A 118 6.52 25.02 1.80
CA ASN A 118 7.63 24.93 0.86
C ASN A 118 7.28 24.14 -0.40
N PHE A 119 5.99 23.96 -0.71
CA PHE A 119 5.56 23.05 -1.77
C PHE A 119 6.20 23.36 -3.12
N ASN A 120 6.34 24.64 -3.46
CA ASN A 120 6.93 25.09 -4.72
C ASN A 120 8.47 25.17 -4.69
N SER A 121 9.12 24.85 -3.57
CA SER A 121 10.58 24.80 -3.51
C SER A 121 11.11 23.65 -4.37
N SER A 122 12.28 23.85 -5.00
CA SER A 122 12.93 22.83 -5.82
C SER A 122 13.25 21.56 -5.02
N GLU A 123 13.58 21.72 -3.73
CA GLU A 123 13.86 20.61 -2.84
C GLU A 123 12.63 19.74 -2.60
N VAL A 124 11.50 20.33 -2.19
CA VAL A 124 10.26 19.60 -1.93
C VAL A 124 9.73 18.97 -3.22
N GLN A 125 9.75 19.71 -4.35
CA GLN A 125 9.32 19.15 -5.64
C GLN A 125 10.17 17.96 -6.06
N ARG A 126 11.50 18.02 -5.91
CA ARG A 126 12.40 16.91 -6.23
C ARG A 126 12.13 15.68 -5.37
N GLN A 127 11.97 15.87 -4.06
CA GLN A 127 11.66 14.77 -3.13
C GLN A 127 10.29 14.18 -3.43
N LEU A 128 9.30 15.02 -3.74
CA LEU A 128 7.95 14.61 -4.08
C LEU A 128 7.90 13.79 -5.38
N VAL A 129 8.52 14.28 -6.46
CA VAL A 129 8.61 13.53 -7.72
C VAL A 129 9.33 12.19 -7.50
N SER A 130 10.42 12.18 -6.73
CA SER A 130 11.13 10.96 -6.39
C SER A 130 10.23 9.96 -5.63
N ALA A 131 9.47 10.43 -4.65
CA ALA A 131 8.52 9.62 -3.88
C ALA A 131 7.39 9.04 -4.74
N ILE A 132 6.85 9.83 -5.67
CA ILE A 132 5.82 9.40 -6.62
C ILE A 132 6.39 8.30 -7.54
N LEU A 133 7.53 8.55 -8.17
CA LEU A 133 8.18 7.60 -9.08
C LEU A 133 8.56 6.29 -8.38
N ALA A 134 9.07 6.38 -7.14
CA ALA A 134 9.33 5.22 -6.31
C ALA A 134 8.04 4.42 -6.06
N GLY A 135 6.94 5.12 -5.75
CA GLY A 135 5.62 4.52 -5.55
C GLY A 135 5.11 3.78 -6.79
N MET A 136 5.25 4.40 -7.96
CA MET A 136 4.88 3.83 -9.27
C MET A 136 5.70 2.57 -9.60
N LYS A 137 7.03 2.65 -9.46
CA LYS A 137 7.93 1.51 -9.72
C LYS A 137 7.64 0.34 -8.77
N LYS A 138 7.42 0.63 -7.49
CA LYS A 138 7.06 -0.38 -6.48
C LYS A 138 5.72 -1.04 -6.78
N ALA A 139 4.72 -0.29 -7.26
CA ALA A 139 3.45 -0.88 -7.68
C ALA A 139 3.62 -1.83 -8.85
N LEU A 140 4.38 -1.44 -9.88
CA LEU A 140 4.66 -2.29 -11.02
C LEU A 140 5.42 -3.57 -10.63
N SER A 141 6.45 -3.46 -9.81
CA SER A 141 7.21 -4.63 -9.36
C SER A 141 6.34 -5.60 -8.55
N GLN A 142 5.42 -5.09 -7.73
CA GLN A 142 4.46 -5.93 -7.00
C GLN A 142 3.44 -6.62 -7.92
N LEU A 143 2.98 -5.95 -8.97
CA LEU A 143 2.05 -6.53 -9.95
C LEU A 143 2.72 -7.59 -10.83
N GLN A 144 3.99 -7.38 -11.19
CA GLN A 144 4.77 -8.32 -12.01
C GLN A 144 5.28 -9.51 -11.18
N GLY A 145 5.77 -9.25 -9.96
CA GLY A 145 6.27 -10.29 -9.05
C GLY A 145 5.19 -11.18 -8.42
N GLY A 146 3.91 -10.80 -8.54
CA GLY A 146 2.77 -11.62 -8.08
C GLY A 146 2.47 -12.84 -8.96
N LYS A 147 3.09 -12.96 -10.14
CA LYS A 147 2.88 -14.09 -11.06
C LYS A 147 3.88 -15.25 -10.89
N ASP A 148 5.01 -15.03 -10.22
CA ASP A 148 6.09 -16.03 -10.07
C ASP A 148 6.15 -16.63 -8.65
N GLY A 149 5.16 -16.35 -7.80
CA GLY A 149 5.11 -16.76 -6.40
C GLY A 149 4.02 -17.79 -6.09
N LYS A 150 4.28 -19.05 -6.44
CA LYS A 150 3.51 -20.31 -6.21
C LYS A 150 2.50 -20.73 -7.28
#